data_AF-A0AAV1PFI9-F1
#
_entry.id   AF-A0AAV1PFI9-F1
#
_cell.length_a   1.000
_cell.length_b   1.000
_cell.length_c   1.000
_cell.angle_alpha   90.00
_cell.angle_beta   90.00
_cell.angle_gamma   90.00
#
_symmetry.space_group_name_H-M   'P 1'
#
loop_
_entity.id
_entity.type
_entity.pdbx_description
1 polymer ?
#
loop_
_entity_poly.entity_id
_entity_poly.type
_entity_poly.pdbx_seq_one_letter_code
_entity_poly.pdbx_strand_id
1 'polypeptide(L)'
;MEEALVRATIPQDLVKALGVESQTRSKADAFTQAFLKNSIQQHSRHNLKNMLTHKAVILGYTRPKKEKKRSSKKAKGLNARQKRAMKIFDIKPEHQKYELFLPLHDLWRQYIIDLCNGLKPSCNPQFVQQKLLKADFHGAIITVVRSKCPSYVGTTGILVQEFKHVFKIISKEDKLKVIPKRNSVFSVEINGFVSHIYGSKFEQRASERSAKKFKVRGTIDL
;
A
#
# COMPACT_ATOMS: atom_id res chain seq x y z
N MET A 1 -36.03 6.80 19.81
CA MET A 1 -35.31 5.54 20.09
C MET A 1 -36.19 4.77 21.04
N GLU A 2 -36.75 3.63 20.60
CA GLU A 2 -37.54 2.79 21.49
C GLU A 2 -36.66 2.18 22.56
N GLU A 3 -37.07 2.36 23.80
CA GLU A 3 -36.30 2.01 24.98
C GLU A 3 -36.52 0.54 25.35
N ALA A 4 -35.48 -0.29 25.26
CA ALA A 4 -35.55 -1.70 25.69
C ALA A 4 -35.00 -1.86 27.11
N LEU A 5 -35.78 -2.52 27.98
CA LEU A 5 -35.38 -2.88 29.33
C LEU A 5 -34.42 -4.08 29.27
N VAL A 6 -33.13 -3.87 29.50
CA VAL A 6 -32.14 -4.95 29.54
C VAL A 6 -32.25 -5.66 30.89
N ARG A 7 -33.05 -6.73 30.97
CA ARG A 7 -33.03 -7.68 32.08
C ARG A 7 -32.26 -8.91 31.64
N ALA A 8 -31.10 -9.16 32.24
CA ALA A 8 -30.43 -10.45 32.11
C ALA A 8 -31.14 -11.46 33.01
N THR A 9 -31.63 -12.57 32.45
CA THR A 9 -32.15 -13.69 33.22
C THR A 9 -30.98 -14.46 33.85
N ILE A 10 -31.12 -14.84 35.11
CA ILE A 10 -30.13 -15.68 35.79
C ILE A 10 -30.19 -17.09 35.15
N PRO A 11 -29.05 -17.71 34.81
CA PRO A 11 -29.01 -19.09 34.30
C PRO A 11 -29.69 -20.09 35.25
N GLN A 12 -30.51 -21.00 34.72
CA GLN A 12 -31.35 -21.92 35.51
C GLN A 12 -30.55 -22.85 36.43
N ASP A 13 -29.32 -23.21 36.05
CA ASP A 13 -28.45 -24.08 36.85
C ASP A 13 -28.04 -23.41 38.17
N LEU A 14 -27.80 -22.10 38.14
CA LEU A 14 -27.46 -21.31 39.32
C LEU A 14 -28.66 -21.10 40.23
N VAL A 15 -29.87 -21.02 39.67
CA VAL A 15 -31.11 -20.85 40.44
C VAL A 15 -31.36 -22.06 41.36
N LYS A 16 -31.12 -23.28 40.85
CA LYS A 16 -31.24 -24.51 41.65
C LYS A 16 -30.18 -24.62 42.73
N ALA A 17 -28.93 -24.27 42.42
CA ALA A 17 -27.82 -24.36 43.37
C ALA A 17 -27.93 -23.34 44.52
N LEU A 18 -28.46 -22.16 44.25
CA LEU A 18 -28.59 -21.08 45.23
C LEU A 18 -29.93 -21.08 45.99
N GLY A 19 -30.87 -21.98 45.65
CA GLY A 19 -32.18 -22.04 46.28
C GLY A 19 -33.01 -20.76 46.13
N VAL A 20 -32.84 -20.03 45.01
CA VAL A 20 -33.46 -18.72 44.81
C VAL A 20 -34.84 -18.88 44.17
N GLU A 21 -35.90 -18.57 44.91
CA GLU A 21 -37.25 -18.50 44.36
C GLU A 21 -37.51 -17.13 43.71
N SER A 22 -38.12 -17.12 42.52
CA SER A 22 -38.51 -15.87 41.86
C SER A 22 -39.70 -15.24 42.59
N GLN A 23 -39.47 -14.12 43.26
CA GLN A 23 -40.55 -13.37 43.90
C GLN A 23 -41.36 -12.57 42.87
N THR A 24 -42.64 -12.34 43.18
CA THR A 24 -43.47 -11.41 42.40
C THR A 24 -42.89 -10.00 42.49
N ARG A 25 -43.05 -9.21 41.42
CA ARG A 25 -42.48 -7.85 41.29
C ARG A 25 -42.78 -6.97 42.50
N SER A 26 -44.02 -7.01 43.01
CA SER A 26 -44.43 -6.23 44.19
C SER A 26 -43.71 -6.66 45.48
N LYS A 27 -43.48 -7.96 45.69
CA LYS A 27 -42.73 -8.46 46.85
C LYS A 27 -41.26 -8.07 46.78
N ALA A 28 -40.65 -8.16 45.60
CA ALA A 28 -39.27 -7.74 45.37
C ALA A 28 -39.08 -6.22 45.59
N ASP A 29 -40.02 -5.40 45.13
CA ASP A 29 -40.00 -3.95 45.35
C ASP A 29 -40.15 -3.60 46.84
N ALA A 30 -41.03 -4.30 47.57
CA ALA A 30 -41.19 -4.10 49.01
C ALA A 30 -39.93 -4.54 49.80
N PHE A 31 -39.34 -5.67 49.42
CA PHE A 31 -38.11 -6.18 50.04
C PHE A 31 -36.93 -5.25 49.83
N THR A 32 -36.69 -4.81 48.58
CA THR A 32 -35.59 -3.88 48.26
C THR A 32 -35.77 -2.54 48.98
N GLN A 33 -37.00 -2.02 49.07
CA GLN A 33 -37.29 -0.82 49.86
C GLN A 33 -36.99 -1.01 51.35
N ALA A 34 -37.37 -2.14 51.94
CA ALA A 34 -37.11 -2.43 53.35
C ALA A 34 -35.60 -2.61 53.63
N PHE A 35 -34.89 -3.31 52.75
CA PHE A 35 -33.45 -3.53 52.84
C PHE A 35 -32.66 -2.22 52.77
N LEU A 36 -32.99 -1.36 51.79
CA LEU A 36 -32.34 -0.06 51.62
C LEU A 36 -32.61 0.89 52.79
N LYS A 37 -33.81 0.84 53.37
CA LYS A 37 -34.08 1.54 54.64
C LYS A 37 -33.12 1.04 55.72
N ASN A 38 -33.04 -0.26 55.95
CA ASN A 38 -32.26 -0.76 57.08
C ASN A 38 -30.73 -0.61 56.91
N SER A 39 -30.25 -0.50 55.66
CA SER A 39 -28.82 -0.52 55.33
C SER A 39 -28.18 0.86 55.12
N ILE A 40 -28.98 1.93 54.96
CA ILE A 40 -28.47 3.29 54.70
C ILE A 40 -28.44 4.09 56.01
N GLN A 41 -27.25 4.39 56.52
CA GLN A 41 -27.03 5.06 57.82
C GLN A 41 -27.47 6.54 57.86
N GLN A 42 -27.75 7.18 56.72
CA GLN A 42 -28.04 8.62 56.60
C GLN A 42 -29.39 8.86 55.89
N HIS A 43 -30.49 8.58 56.57
CA HIS A 43 -31.84 8.67 56.02
C HIS A 43 -32.28 10.06 55.57
N SER A 44 -31.75 11.13 56.16
CA SER A 44 -32.22 12.50 55.91
C SER A 44 -31.71 13.10 54.60
N ARG A 45 -30.63 12.57 54.02
CA ARG A 45 -30.01 13.12 52.80
C ARG A 45 -30.50 12.48 51.50
N HIS A 46 -31.16 11.32 51.57
CA HIS A 46 -31.48 10.53 50.38
C HIS A 46 -32.96 10.13 50.34
N ASN A 47 -33.69 10.70 49.37
CA ASN A 47 -35.06 10.27 49.10
C ASN A 47 -35.03 8.91 48.36
N LEU A 48 -35.38 7.83 49.08
CA LEU A 48 -35.31 6.46 48.58
C LEU A 48 -36.14 6.23 47.31
N LYS A 49 -37.29 6.92 47.20
CA LYS A 49 -38.12 6.86 45.98
C LYS A 49 -37.33 7.40 44.78
N ASN A 50 -36.63 8.51 44.94
CA ASN A 50 -35.81 9.09 43.89
C ASN A 50 -34.64 8.16 43.51
N MET A 51 -33.93 7.60 44.49
CA MET A 51 -32.83 6.64 44.23
C MET A 51 -33.27 5.40 43.45
N LEU A 52 -34.42 4.82 43.79
CA LEU A 52 -34.97 3.65 43.09
C LEU A 52 -35.50 3.99 41.68
N THR A 53 -35.87 5.26 41.44
CA THR A 53 -36.31 5.73 40.11
C THR A 53 -35.16 6.14 39.20
N HIS A 54 -33.97 6.45 39.74
CA HIS A 54 -32.83 6.87 38.92
C HIS A 54 -32.34 5.71 38.06
N LYS A 55 -32.71 5.76 36.78
CA LYS A 55 -32.29 4.86 35.70
C LYS A 55 -30.76 4.95 35.58
N ALA A 56 -30.06 3.84 35.76
CA ALA A 56 -28.60 3.80 35.66
C ALA A 56 -28.15 4.33 34.29
N VAL A 57 -27.51 5.50 34.27
CA VAL A 57 -26.93 6.06 33.06
C VAL A 57 -25.63 5.31 32.79
N ILE A 58 -25.69 4.32 31.91
CA ILE A 58 -24.49 3.68 31.39
C ILE A 58 -23.78 4.71 30.50
N LEU A 59 -22.76 5.38 31.03
CA LEU A 59 -21.84 6.24 30.28
C LEU A 59 -20.95 5.36 29.38
N GLY A 60 -21.54 4.74 28.36
CA GLY A 60 -20.80 4.10 27.30
C GLY A 60 -20.01 5.16 26.54
N TYR A 61 -18.70 5.22 26.77
CA TYR A 61 -17.80 6.12 26.05
C TYR A 61 -17.66 5.65 24.59
N THR A 62 -18.67 5.88 23.76
CA THR A 62 -18.56 5.70 22.31
C THR A 62 -17.97 6.97 21.71
N ARG A 63 -16.67 6.94 21.37
CA ARG A 63 -16.04 8.03 20.62
C ARG A 63 -16.85 8.28 19.34
N PRO A 64 -17.38 9.50 19.10
CA PRO A 64 -18.03 9.80 17.84
C PRO A 64 -17.00 9.62 16.73
N LYS A 65 -17.23 8.67 15.82
CA LYS A 65 -16.46 8.55 14.59
C LYS A 65 -16.68 9.85 13.83
N LYS A 66 -15.69 10.75 13.82
CA LYS A 66 -15.67 11.94 12.96
C LYS A 66 -16.07 11.49 11.55
N GLU A 67 -17.21 11.96 11.07
CA GLU A 67 -17.57 11.82 9.68
C GLU A 67 -16.46 12.48 8.87
N LYS A 68 -15.70 11.65 8.15
CA LYS A 68 -14.66 12.16 7.25
C LYS A 68 -15.38 13.02 6.22
N LYS A 69 -15.24 14.35 6.34
CA LYS A 69 -15.63 15.30 5.29
C LYS A 69 -15.17 14.69 3.96
N ARG A 70 -16.12 14.38 3.08
CA ARG A 70 -15.83 13.82 1.75
C ARG A 70 -14.98 14.85 1.05
N SER A 71 -13.65 14.70 1.10
CA SER A 71 -12.71 15.52 0.35
C SER A 71 -13.23 15.56 -1.08
N SER A 72 -13.32 16.76 -1.66
CA SER A 72 -13.83 16.99 -3.02
C SER A 72 -13.47 15.84 -3.93
N LYS A 73 -14.47 15.27 -4.62
CA LYS A 73 -14.31 14.11 -5.51
C LYS A 73 -13.31 14.49 -6.60
N LYS A 74 -12.01 14.34 -6.33
CA LYS A 74 -10.97 14.36 -7.36
C LYS A 74 -11.45 13.38 -8.41
N ALA A 75 -11.43 13.80 -9.67
CA ALA A 75 -11.86 12.97 -10.80
C ALA A 75 -11.27 11.58 -10.59
N LYS A 76 -12.15 10.61 -10.36
CA LYS A 76 -11.75 9.24 -10.03
C LYS A 76 -11.15 8.70 -11.32
N GLY A 77 -9.81 8.75 -11.41
CA GLY A 77 -9.11 8.27 -12.59
C GLY A 77 -9.51 6.83 -12.90
N LEU A 78 -9.29 6.42 -14.15
CA LEU A 78 -9.67 5.09 -14.63
C LEU A 78 -9.20 3.99 -13.66
N ASN A 79 -10.11 3.10 -13.29
CA ASN A 79 -9.81 1.95 -12.45
C ASN A 79 -8.87 0.99 -13.21
N ALA A 80 -8.06 0.21 -12.49
CA ALA A 80 -7.16 -0.79 -13.07
C ALA A 80 -7.91 -1.76 -14.01
N ARG A 81 -9.15 -2.15 -13.67
CA ARG A 81 -10.00 -2.96 -14.56
C ARG A 81 -10.32 -2.25 -15.88
N GLN A 82 -10.67 -0.97 -15.81
CA GLN A 82 -10.98 -0.15 -17.00
C GLN A 82 -9.73 0.06 -17.86
N LYS A 83 -8.55 0.31 -17.25
CA LYS A 83 -7.29 0.46 -17.98
C LYS A 83 -6.87 -0.80 -18.72
N ARG A 84 -7.11 -1.99 -18.15
CA ARG A 84 -6.88 -3.28 -18.82
C ARG A 84 -7.86 -3.54 -19.94
N ALA A 85 -9.15 -3.24 -19.73
CA ALA A 85 -10.16 -3.37 -20.77
C ALA A 85 -9.84 -2.50 -22.00
N MET A 86 -9.33 -1.28 -21.77
CA MET A 86 -8.93 -0.36 -22.84
C MET A 86 -7.51 -0.59 -23.38
N LYS A 87 -6.78 -1.61 -22.90
CA LYS A 87 -5.42 -1.96 -23.34
C LYS A 87 -4.48 -0.75 -23.49
N ILE A 88 -4.57 0.21 -22.56
CA ILE A 88 -3.89 1.53 -22.66
C ILE A 88 -2.37 1.40 -22.80
N PHE A 89 -1.79 0.34 -22.24
CA PHE A 89 -0.35 0.12 -22.22
C PHE A 89 0.13 -0.84 -23.32
N ASP A 90 -0.78 -1.34 -24.15
CA ASP A 90 -0.43 -2.20 -25.28
C ASP A 90 -0.15 -1.32 -26.49
N ILE A 91 1.08 -1.44 -27.00
CA ILE A 91 1.51 -0.73 -28.19
C ILE A 91 0.98 -1.53 -29.38
N LYS A 92 0.23 -0.88 -30.28
CA LYS A 92 -0.23 -1.54 -31.50
C LYS A 92 0.96 -2.11 -32.28
N PRO A 93 0.83 -3.30 -32.89
CA PRO A 93 1.94 -3.94 -33.60
C PRO A 93 2.53 -3.05 -34.71
N GLU A 94 1.72 -2.21 -35.33
CA GLU A 94 2.13 -1.22 -36.34
C GLU A 94 3.21 -0.25 -35.86
N HIS A 95 3.22 0.08 -34.55
CA HIS A 95 4.16 1.01 -33.94
C HIS A 95 5.29 0.29 -33.18
N GLN A 96 5.39 -1.04 -33.28
CA GLN A 96 6.48 -1.81 -32.68
C GLN A 96 7.68 -1.92 -33.62
N LYS A 97 8.05 -0.83 -34.31
CA LYS A 97 9.25 -0.78 -35.13
C LYS A 97 10.39 -0.18 -34.33
N TYR A 98 11.54 -0.84 -34.33
CA TYR A 98 12.73 -0.42 -33.61
C TYR A 98 13.19 0.97 -34.04
N GLU A 99 13.12 1.25 -35.33
CA GLU A 99 13.52 2.54 -35.93
C GLU A 99 12.75 3.74 -35.34
N LEU A 100 11.46 3.55 -35.01
CA LEU A 100 10.64 4.62 -34.42
C LEU A 100 11.13 5.02 -33.01
N PHE A 101 11.86 4.13 -32.33
CA PHE A 101 12.40 4.38 -30.99
C PHE A 101 13.85 4.87 -31.01
N LEU A 102 14.51 4.97 -32.17
CA LEU A 102 15.86 5.53 -32.25
C LEU A 102 15.93 7.00 -31.79
N PRO A 103 15.02 7.91 -32.20
CA PRO A 103 15.04 9.28 -31.71
C PRO A 103 14.84 9.37 -30.18
N LEU A 104 14.09 8.42 -29.61
CA LEU A 104 13.90 8.32 -28.17
C LEU A 104 15.21 7.94 -27.46
N HIS A 105 16.01 7.08 -28.08
CA HIS A 105 17.33 6.75 -27.56
C HIS A 105 18.28 7.95 -27.59
N ASP A 106 18.30 8.71 -28.68
CA ASP A 106 19.15 9.90 -28.81
C ASP A 106 18.78 10.97 -27.78
N LEU A 107 17.48 11.19 -27.55
CA LEU A 107 16.99 12.08 -26.51
C LEU A 107 17.44 11.62 -25.13
N TRP A 108 17.30 10.32 -24.85
CA TRP A 108 17.73 9.75 -23.57
C TRP A 108 19.25 9.89 -23.36
N ARG A 109 20.04 9.72 -24.43
CA ARG A 109 21.49 9.88 -24.40
C ARG A 109 21.88 11.30 -24.01
N GLN A 110 21.28 12.31 -24.65
CA GLN A 110 21.49 13.72 -24.33
C GLN A 110 21.09 14.03 -22.89
N TYR A 111 19.92 13.56 -22.46
CA TYR A 111 19.43 13.72 -21.08
C TYR A 111 20.44 13.20 -20.04
N ILE A 112 21.03 12.02 -20.25
CA ILE A 112 21.99 11.45 -19.30
C ILE A 112 23.32 12.20 -19.32
N ILE A 113 23.77 12.66 -20.49
CA ILE A 113 24.98 13.49 -20.62
C ILE A 113 24.81 14.78 -19.82
N ASP A 114 23.67 15.45 -19.97
CA ASP A 114 23.34 16.68 -19.24
C ASP A 114 23.19 16.42 -17.75
N LEU A 115 22.56 15.31 -17.35
CA LEU A 115 22.37 14.92 -15.94
C LEU A 115 23.69 14.68 -15.20
N CYS A 116 24.69 14.18 -15.93
CA CYS A 116 26.03 13.90 -15.41
C CYS A 116 27.01 15.07 -15.60
N ASN A 117 26.54 16.23 -16.07
CA ASN A 117 27.34 17.44 -16.35
C ASN A 117 28.49 17.18 -17.33
N GLY A 118 28.25 16.39 -18.37
CA GLY A 118 29.26 15.89 -19.29
C GLY A 118 29.97 14.68 -18.70
N LEU A 119 29.58 13.48 -19.17
CA LEU A 119 30.23 12.21 -18.85
C LEU A 119 31.68 12.23 -19.33
N LYS A 120 32.59 12.69 -18.47
CA LYS A 120 34.03 12.63 -18.69
C LYS A 120 34.59 11.41 -17.95
N PRO A 121 35.66 10.77 -18.45
CA PRO A 121 36.35 9.66 -17.78
C PRO A 121 36.77 9.97 -16.33
N SER A 122 36.98 11.25 -16.00
CA SER A 122 37.34 11.71 -14.66
C SER A 122 36.17 11.85 -13.69
N CYS A 123 34.93 11.60 -14.10
CA CYS A 123 33.76 11.73 -13.24
C CYS A 123 33.80 10.69 -12.10
N ASN A 124 33.47 11.15 -10.89
CA ASN A 124 33.38 10.27 -9.73
C ASN A 124 32.26 9.21 -9.94
N PRO A 125 32.58 7.90 -9.91
CA PRO A 125 31.61 6.86 -10.22
C PRO A 125 30.46 6.81 -9.19
N GLN A 126 30.70 7.14 -7.92
CA GLN A 126 29.65 7.21 -6.90
C GLN A 126 28.65 8.33 -7.20
N PHE A 127 29.11 9.47 -7.75
CA PHE A 127 28.22 10.56 -8.12
C PHE A 127 27.29 10.14 -9.28
N VAL A 128 27.88 9.53 -10.32
CA VAL A 128 27.13 9.02 -11.48
C VAL A 128 26.12 7.96 -11.03
N GLN A 129 26.52 7.04 -10.14
CA GLN A 129 25.63 6.02 -9.58
C GLN A 129 24.41 6.62 -8.88
N GLN A 130 24.61 7.65 -8.04
CA GLN A 130 23.51 8.31 -7.32
C GLN A 130 22.53 9.02 -8.26
N LYS A 131 23.04 9.59 -9.36
CA LYS A 131 22.21 10.23 -10.40
C LYS A 131 21.42 9.18 -11.19
N LEU A 132 22.09 8.14 -11.68
CA LEU A 132 21.47 7.03 -12.42
C LEU A 132 20.39 6.32 -11.61
N LEU A 133 20.58 6.18 -10.30
CA LEU A 133 19.60 5.55 -9.41
C LEU A 133 18.27 6.32 -9.34
N LYS A 134 18.24 7.62 -9.65
CA LYS A 134 17.01 8.44 -9.71
C LYS A 134 16.58 8.81 -11.13
N ALA A 135 17.46 8.62 -12.11
CA ALA A 135 17.22 8.94 -13.51
C ALA A 135 16.13 8.06 -14.12
N ASP A 136 15.57 8.50 -15.23
CA ASP A 136 14.68 7.69 -16.07
C ASP A 136 15.49 6.89 -17.10
N PHE A 137 15.03 5.66 -17.40
CA PHE A 137 15.69 4.74 -18.34
C PHE A 137 14.84 4.47 -19.58
N HIS A 138 13.74 5.19 -19.77
CA HIS A 138 12.94 5.08 -21.00
C HIS A 138 13.79 5.58 -22.18
N GLY A 139 13.97 4.76 -23.22
CA GLY A 139 14.87 5.03 -24.33
C GLY A 139 16.30 4.49 -24.13
N ALA A 140 16.64 3.96 -22.96
CA ALA A 140 17.95 3.35 -22.74
C ALA A 140 18.10 2.05 -23.53
N ILE A 141 19.25 1.85 -24.18
CA ILE A 141 19.62 0.54 -24.70
C ILE A 141 20.09 -0.31 -23.52
N ILE A 142 19.39 -1.41 -23.28
CA ILE A 142 19.69 -2.32 -22.17
C ILE A 142 20.01 -3.72 -22.72
N THR A 143 20.97 -4.37 -22.08
CA THR A 143 21.42 -5.71 -22.42
C THR A 143 21.38 -6.60 -21.18
N VAL A 144 20.80 -7.80 -21.28
CA VAL A 144 20.72 -8.72 -20.14
C VAL A 144 22.03 -9.49 -20.02
N VAL A 145 22.83 -9.19 -19.00
CA VAL A 145 24.13 -9.85 -18.76
C VAL A 145 23.95 -11.16 -18.02
N ARG A 146 23.11 -11.15 -16.98
CA ARG A 146 22.85 -12.31 -16.12
C ARG A 146 21.37 -12.37 -15.82
N SER A 147 20.82 -13.56 -15.79
CA SER A 147 19.47 -13.81 -15.30
C SER A 147 19.39 -15.24 -14.80
N LYS A 148 18.50 -15.48 -13.83
CA LYS A 148 18.18 -16.85 -13.39
C LYS A 148 17.71 -17.74 -14.55
N CYS A 149 17.08 -17.15 -15.57
CA CYS A 149 16.67 -17.86 -16.78
C CYS A 149 17.68 -17.59 -17.92
N PRO A 150 18.40 -18.62 -18.39
CA PRO A 150 19.39 -18.48 -19.47
C PRO A 150 18.80 -17.91 -20.75
N SER A 151 17.52 -18.19 -21.05
CA SER A 151 16.85 -17.70 -22.26
C SER A 151 16.75 -16.18 -22.38
N TYR A 152 16.86 -15.44 -21.28
CA TYR A 152 16.85 -13.97 -21.31
C TYR A 152 18.25 -13.39 -21.50
N VAL A 153 19.30 -14.13 -21.17
CA VAL A 153 20.69 -13.67 -21.25
C VAL A 153 21.05 -13.35 -22.70
N GLY A 154 21.76 -12.24 -22.92
CA GLY A 154 22.13 -11.76 -24.25
C GLY A 154 21.01 -11.00 -24.98
N THR A 155 19.81 -10.88 -24.41
CA THR A 155 18.77 -10.06 -25.05
C THR A 155 19.13 -8.58 -24.96
N THR A 156 19.17 -7.92 -26.11
CA THR A 156 19.48 -6.49 -26.24
C THR A 156 18.30 -5.73 -26.83
N GLY A 157 18.02 -4.52 -26.35
CA GLY A 157 16.96 -3.69 -26.92
C GLY A 157 16.77 -2.34 -26.23
N ILE A 158 15.96 -1.48 -26.84
CA ILE A 158 15.60 -0.18 -26.27
C ILE A 158 14.47 -0.39 -25.25
N LEU A 159 14.62 0.17 -24.05
CA LEU A 159 13.60 0.13 -23.01
C LEU A 159 12.44 1.08 -23.36
N VAL A 160 11.28 0.51 -23.68
CA VAL A 160 10.09 1.29 -24.02
C VAL A 160 9.28 1.59 -22.76
N GLN A 161 8.93 0.55 -22.01
CA GLN A 161 8.09 0.68 -20.81
C GLN A 161 8.76 0.05 -19.59
N GLU A 162 8.93 0.86 -18.56
CA GLU A 162 9.31 0.42 -17.22
C GLU A 162 8.05 0.18 -16.37
N PHE A 163 7.83 -1.09 -16.01
CA PHE A 163 6.83 -1.46 -15.00
C PHE A 163 7.51 -1.75 -13.66
N LYS A 164 6.68 -2.01 -12.64
CA LYS A 164 7.16 -2.30 -11.28
C LYS A 164 8.16 -3.48 -11.27
N HIS A 165 7.79 -4.63 -11.80
CA HIS A 165 8.63 -5.85 -11.73
C HIS A 165 9.24 -6.26 -13.08
N VAL A 166 8.97 -5.50 -14.14
CA VAL A 166 9.19 -5.94 -15.53
C VAL A 166 9.67 -4.77 -16.38
N PHE A 167 10.55 -5.07 -17.33
CA PHE A 167 10.94 -4.18 -18.42
C PHE A 167 10.36 -4.70 -19.73
N LYS A 168 9.71 -3.82 -20.49
CA LYS A 168 9.36 -4.12 -21.89
C LYS A 168 10.38 -3.46 -22.80
N ILE A 169 11.13 -4.26 -23.53
CA ILE A 169 12.15 -3.81 -24.47
C ILE A 169 11.76 -4.14 -25.89
N ILE A 170 12.15 -3.30 -26.84
CA ILE A 170 12.06 -3.60 -28.26
C ILE A 170 13.42 -4.06 -28.76
N SER A 171 13.44 -5.26 -29.35
CA SER A 171 14.63 -5.80 -30.00
C SER A 171 14.79 -5.26 -31.41
N LYS A 172 15.97 -5.43 -32.01
CA LYS A 172 16.22 -5.07 -33.42
C LYS A 172 15.38 -5.87 -34.42
N GLU A 173 14.77 -6.98 -33.99
CA GLU A 173 13.85 -7.79 -34.79
C GLU A 173 12.39 -7.25 -34.75
N ASP A 174 12.17 -6.01 -34.31
CA ASP A 174 10.85 -5.39 -34.13
C ASP A 174 9.90 -6.17 -33.18
N LYS A 175 10.48 -7.04 -32.36
CA LYS A 175 9.73 -7.81 -31.34
C LYS A 175 9.84 -7.14 -29.97
N LEU A 176 8.68 -6.93 -29.34
CA LEU A 176 8.57 -6.50 -27.96
C LEU A 176 8.80 -7.69 -27.02
N LYS A 177 9.88 -7.66 -26.26
CA LYS A 177 10.22 -8.66 -25.23
C LYS A 177 9.93 -8.11 -23.83
N VAL A 178 9.43 -8.99 -22.97
CA VAL A 178 9.01 -8.66 -21.61
C VAL A 178 9.92 -9.40 -20.64
N ILE A 179 10.80 -8.69 -19.95
CA ILE A 179 11.84 -9.27 -19.11
C ILE A 179 11.59 -8.95 -17.64
N PRO A 180 11.54 -9.96 -16.75
CA PRO A 180 11.42 -9.73 -15.31
C PRO A 180 12.71 -9.11 -14.74
N LYS A 181 12.54 -8.11 -13.87
CA LYS A 181 13.66 -7.46 -13.16
C LYS A 181 14.23 -8.34 -12.06
N ARG A 182 13.40 -9.19 -11.45
CA ARG A 182 13.81 -10.05 -10.34
C ARG A 182 14.89 -11.03 -10.81
N ASN A 183 15.99 -11.11 -10.07
CA ASN A 183 17.13 -11.99 -10.35
C ASN A 183 17.71 -11.82 -11.77
N SER A 184 17.69 -10.59 -12.28
CA SER A 184 18.29 -10.22 -13.57
C SER A 184 19.22 -9.03 -13.38
N VAL A 185 20.32 -9.02 -14.13
CA VAL A 185 21.30 -7.93 -14.23
C VAL A 185 21.28 -7.39 -15.64
N PHE A 186 21.08 -6.08 -15.73
CA PHE A 186 21.05 -5.36 -16.99
C PHE A 186 22.31 -4.50 -17.10
N SER A 187 22.99 -4.51 -18.22
CA SER A 187 23.98 -3.49 -18.57
C SER A 187 23.35 -2.40 -19.40
N VAL A 188 23.77 -1.17 -19.13
CA VAL A 188 23.42 0.01 -19.89
C VAL A 188 24.71 0.67 -20.32
N GLU A 189 24.86 0.90 -21.62
CA GLU A 189 26.06 1.51 -22.20
C GLU A 189 25.78 2.97 -22.55
N ILE A 190 26.61 3.88 -22.04
CA ILE A 190 26.50 5.31 -22.28
C ILE A 190 27.90 5.88 -22.51
N ASN A 191 28.19 6.34 -23.73
CA ASN A 191 29.45 7.04 -24.08
C ASN A 191 30.73 6.38 -23.51
N GLY A 192 30.84 5.04 -23.64
CA GLY A 192 32.00 4.28 -23.15
C GLY A 192 31.93 3.85 -21.68
N PHE A 193 30.92 4.28 -20.93
CA PHE A 193 30.64 3.78 -19.58
C PHE A 193 29.63 2.63 -19.65
N VAL A 194 29.98 1.51 -19.03
CA VAL A 194 29.07 0.37 -18.83
C VAL A 194 28.60 0.38 -17.39
N SER A 195 27.30 0.62 -17.20
CA SER A 195 26.66 0.60 -15.89
C SER A 195 25.84 -0.67 -15.71
N HIS A 196 26.08 -1.40 -14.63
CA HIS A 196 25.29 -2.58 -14.28
C HIS A 196 24.17 -2.23 -13.31
N ILE A 197 22.94 -2.55 -13.70
CA ILE A 197 21.73 -2.35 -12.93
C ILE A 197 21.23 -3.71 -12.45
N TYR A 198 21.20 -3.88 -11.14
CA TYR A 198 20.61 -5.07 -10.51
C TYR A 198 19.10 -4.91 -10.38
N GLY A 199 18.36 -5.67 -11.19
CA GLY A 199 16.91 -5.55 -11.29
C GLY A 199 16.16 -5.90 -9.99
N SER A 200 16.74 -6.73 -9.12
CA SER A 200 16.15 -7.12 -7.83
C SER A 200 15.93 -5.92 -6.88
N LYS A 201 16.76 -4.88 -6.99
CA LYS A 201 16.59 -3.63 -6.23
C LYS A 201 15.80 -2.56 -7.00
N PHE A 202 15.51 -2.83 -8.25
CA PHE A 202 14.89 -1.91 -9.20
C PHE A 202 13.40 -2.20 -9.43
N GLU A 203 12.76 -2.91 -8.50
CA GLU A 203 11.34 -3.32 -8.58
C GLU A 203 10.32 -2.19 -8.30
N GLN A 204 10.70 -0.94 -8.54
CA GLN A 204 9.81 0.21 -8.44
C GLN A 204 9.52 0.78 -9.82
N ARG A 205 8.42 1.51 -9.95
CA ARG A 205 8.16 2.28 -11.17
C ARG A 205 9.11 3.48 -11.21
N ALA A 206 9.43 3.96 -12.41
CA ALA A 206 10.27 5.15 -12.62
C ALA A 206 9.83 6.34 -11.74
N SER A 207 8.52 6.62 -11.71
CA SER A 207 7.94 7.70 -10.90
C SER A 207 8.08 7.52 -9.39
N GLU A 208 8.09 6.27 -8.92
CA GLU A 208 8.25 5.97 -7.49
C GLU A 208 9.73 6.00 -7.10
N ARG A 209 10.62 5.61 -8.03
CA ARG A 209 12.06 5.57 -7.87
C ARG A 209 12.65 6.94 -7.55
N SER A 210 12.23 7.97 -8.28
CA SER A 210 12.75 9.33 -8.10
C SER A 210 12.33 9.95 -6.77
N ALA A 211 11.11 9.65 -6.30
CA ALA A 211 10.55 10.20 -5.06
C ALA A 211 10.99 9.46 -3.79
N LYS A 212 11.26 8.15 -3.88
CA LYS A 212 11.50 7.31 -2.70
C LYS A 212 12.99 7.19 -2.38
N LYS A 213 13.33 7.36 -1.10
CA LYS A 213 14.70 7.11 -0.62
C LYS A 213 15.01 5.61 -0.71
N PHE A 214 16.05 5.26 -1.47
CA PHE A 214 16.58 3.89 -1.49
C PHE A 214 17.21 3.55 -0.14
N LYS A 215 16.86 2.37 0.35
CA LYS A 215 17.46 1.80 1.56
C LYS A 215 18.29 0.59 1.16
N VAL A 216 19.49 0.48 1.71
CA VAL A 216 20.33 -0.71 1.56
C VAL A 216 19.58 -1.89 2.20
N ARG A 217 19.33 -2.95 1.44
CA ARG A 217 18.59 -4.13 1.89
C ARG A 217 19.21 -5.39 1.31
N GLY A 218 19.96 -6.15 2.10
CA GLY A 218 20.52 -7.46 1.73
C GLY A 218 21.52 -7.42 0.56
N THR A 219 22.38 -8.43 0.49
CA THR A 219 23.24 -8.68 -0.66
C THR A 219 22.44 -9.31 -1.81
N ILE A 220 23.02 -9.32 -3.01
CA ILE A 220 22.40 -9.90 -4.20
C ILE A 220 23.25 -11.10 -4.56
N ASP A 221 22.65 -12.28 -4.48
CA ASP A 221 23.26 -13.51 -4.98
C ASP A 221 22.88 -13.65 -6.46
N LEU A 222 23.88 -13.92 -7.31
CA LEU A 222 23.77 -13.88 -8.77
C LEU A 222 23.79 -15.28 -9.36
#